data_AF-A0A1L7LH24-F1
#
_entry.id   AF-A0A1L7LH24-F1
#
_cell.length_a   1.000
_cell.length_b   1.000
_cell.length_c   1.000
_cell.angle_alpha   90.00
_cell.angle_beta   90.00
_cell.angle_gamma   90.00
#
_symmetry.space_group_name_H-M   'P 1'
#
loop_
_entity.id
_entity.type
_entity.pdbx_description
1 polymer ?
#
loop_
_entity_poly.entity_id
_entity_poly.type
_entity_poly.pdbx_seq_one_letter_code
_entity_poly.pdbx_strand_id
1 'polypeptide(L)'
;MAFSSEQEQIAKFWQDEVAQHYFEVLRTLISKKSIFAQQIGLQDVAGYLGEIFANVGAEVTIDETYTAPFVIAKFKSSKPQAKTIIFYNHYDTVPADNDQIWTDNPFKLTLRKGYMYGRGVDDDKGHITARLTAVRKYIREVGDLPVNVTFIMEGAEESASTDLDKYLKKYADSLLPADVLIWEQGVKNSQGQLEITGGNKGIITFNLAVSSAEVDIHSKYGAVVESATWYLLNAISSMRADDGQILIDGIYDQVLEPNERELDLVERYALENSEGLRKVYGLKLPTLKKERRDFLKTYFLNPPCP
;
A
#
# COMPACT_ATOMS: atom_id res chain seq x y z
N MET A 1 9.79 28.79 6.38
CA MET A 1 9.33 28.21 7.66
C MET A 1 10.51 27.59 8.36
N ALA A 2 10.62 27.71 9.69
CA ALA A 2 11.66 27.02 10.45
C ALA A 2 11.23 25.58 10.73
N PHE A 3 12.13 24.62 10.48
CA PHE A 3 11.90 23.21 10.75
C PHE A 3 12.81 22.76 11.89
N SER A 4 12.31 21.86 12.73
CA SER A 4 13.13 21.21 13.75
C SER A 4 14.13 20.25 13.12
N SER A 5 15.31 20.12 13.73
CA SER A 5 16.31 19.13 13.30
C SER A 5 15.85 17.70 13.62
N GLU A 6 16.50 16.71 12.98
CA GLU A 6 16.29 15.29 13.29
C GLU A 6 16.57 14.96 14.76
N GLN A 7 17.63 15.54 15.32
CA GLN A 7 18.00 15.35 16.74
C GLN A 7 16.93 15.90 17.68
N GLU A 8 16.33 17.04 17.35
CA GLU A 8 15.21 17.60 18.10
C GLU A 8 13.96 16.72 18.01
N GLN A 9 13.66 16.16 16.83
CA GLN A 9 12.52 15.26 16.66
C GLN A 9 12.70 13.95 17.44
N ILE A 10 13.90 13.37 17.41
CA ILE A 10 14.23 12.18 18.21
C ILE A 10 14.12 12.49 19.70
N ALA A 11 14.64 13.64 20.16
CA ALA A 11 14.53 14.04 21.56
C ALA A 11 13.07 14.23 21.99
N LYS A 12 12.24 14.87 21.15
CA LYS A 12 10.79 15.02 21.39
C LYS A 12 10.10 13.66 21.48
N PHE A 13 10.40 12.74 20.58
CA PHE A 13 9.83 11.39 20.59
C PHE A 13 10.07 10.68 21.93
N TRP A 14 11.32 10.70 22.44
CA TRP A 14 11.66 10.05 23.71
C TRP A 14 11.06 10.71 24.95
N GLN A 15 10.77 12.01 24.88
CA GLN A 15 10.16 12.77 25.98
C GLN A 15 8.62 12.75 25.96
N ASP A 16 8.02 12.29 24.87
CA ASP A 16 6.57 12.28 24.67
C ASP A 16 5.95 10.99 25.22
N GLU A 17 5.37 11.08 26.42
CA GLU A 17 4.72 9.96 27.10
C GLU A 17 3.65 9.27 26.26
N VAL A 18 2.89 10.02 25.44
CA VAL A 18 1.82 9.44 24.61
C VAL A 18 2.45 8.66 23.47
N ALA A 19 3.48 9.21 22.82
CA ALA A 19 4.20 8.51 21.76
C ALA A 19 4.92 7.26 22.30
N GLN A 20 5.54 7.32 23.48
CA GLN A 20 6.19 6.16 24.10
C GLN A 20 5.18 5.05 24.44
N HIS A 21 3.97 5.39 24.89
CA HIS A 21 2.93 4.40 25.14
C HIS A 21 2.55 3.62 23.88
N TYR A 22 2.24 4.32 22.78
CA TYR A 22 1.87 3.67 21.53
C TYR A 22 3.05 3.04 20.78
N PHE A 23 4.28 3.45 21.08
CA PHE A 23 5.48 2.76 20.64
C PHE A 23 5.60 1.36 21.26
N GLU A 24 5.21 1.19 22.52
CA GLU A 24 5.13 -0.15 23.13
C GLU A 24 3.95 -0.97 22.59
N VAL A 25 2.82 -0.33 22.26
CA VAL A 25 1.73 -0.98 21.49
C VAL A 25 2.25 -1.46 20.13
N LEU A 26 3.04 -0.64 19.42
CA LEU A 26 3.68 -1.05 18.17
C LEU A 26 4.61 -2.24 18.39
N ARG A 27 5.43 -2.23 19.45
CA ARG A 27 6.30 -3.37 19.79
C ARG A 27 5.49 -4.67 19.93
N THR A 28 4.32 -4.62 20.56
CA THR A 28 3.41 -5.77 20.68
C THR A 28 2.75 -6.14 19.35
N LEU A 29 2.34 -5.18 18.54
CA LEU A 29 1.77 -5.44 17.21
C LEU A 29 2.78 -6.13 16.27
N ILE A 30 4.05 -5.73 16.32
CA ILE A 30 5.13 -6.33 15.52
C ILE A 30 5.44 -7.76 15.98
N SER A 31 5.29 -8.07 17.28
CA SER A 31 5.52 -9.43 17.79
C SER A 31 4.39 -10.41 17.46
N LYS A 32 3.19 -9.90 17.18
CA LYS A 32 2.04 -10.68 16.72
C LYS A 32 2.06 -10.80 15.20
N LYS A 33 2.39 -11.98 14.69
CA LYS A 33 2.30 -12.28 13.25
C LYS A 33 0.84 -12.20 12.81
N SER A 34 0.57 -11.48 11.72
CA SER A 34 -0.74 -11.41 11.05
C SER A 34 -0.50 -11.49 9.56
N ILE A 35 -0.72 -12.66 8.96
CA ILE A 35 -0.35 -12.94 7.57
C ILE A 35 -1.53 -13.64 6.90
N PHE A 36 -2.20 -12.97 5.97
CA PHE A 36 -3.39 -13.50 5.30
C PHE A 36 -3.10 -14.77 4.50
N ALA A 37 -2.09 -14.74 3.63
CA ALA A 37 -1.74 -15.87 2.77
C ALA A 37 -1.36 -17.15 3.54
N GLN A 38 -0.96 -17.02 4.81
CA GLN A 38 -0.62 -18.13 5.69
C GLN A 38 -1.73 -18.45 6.72
N GLN A 39 -2.80 -17.64 6.78
CA GLN A 39 -3.90 -17.75 7.73
C GLN A 39 -3.43 -17.72 9.20
N ILE A 40 -2.46 -16.85 9.50
CA ILE A 40 -1.85 -16.74 10.83
C ILE A 40 -2.29 -15.45 11.50
N GLY A 41 -2.83 -15.55 12.73
CA GLY A 41 -2.92 -14.47 13.71
C GLY A 41 -3.80 -13.26 13.36
N LEU A 42 -4.65 -13.37 12.33
CA LEU A 42 -5.52 -12.27 11.90
C LEU A 42 -6.53 -11.88 12.99
N GLN A 43 -7.20 -12.87 13.59
CA GLN A 43 -8.19 -12.69 14.66
C GLN A 43 -7.53 -12.13 15.92
N ASP A 44 -6.36 -12.65 16.29
CA ASP A 44 -5.62 -12.21 17.48
C ASP A 44 -5.20 -10.73 17.37
N VAL A 45 -4.76 -10.29 16.18
CA VAL A 45 -4.37 -8.90 15.95
C VAL A 45 -5.60 -7.99 15.86
N ALA A 46 -6.67 -8.41 15.19
CA ALA A 46 -7.92 -7.65 15.14
C ALA A 46 -8.53 -7.44 16.53
N GLY A 47 -8.60 -8.50 17.35
CA GLY A 47 -9.05 -8.43 18.74
C GLY A 47 -8.18 -7.50 19.59
N TYR A 48 -6.86 -7.61 19.46
CA TYR A 48 -5.93 -6.73 20.17
C TYR A 48 -6.09 -5.26 19.77
N LEU A 49 -6.25 -4.96 18.48
CA LEU A 49 -6.55 -3.60 18.01
C LEU A 49 -7.88 -3.10 18.58
N GLY A 50 -8.91 -3.95 18.58
CA GLY A 50 -10.20 -3.60 19.17
C GLY A 50 -10.09 -3.21 20.65
N GLU A 51 -9.33 -3.96 21.44
CA GLU A 51 -9.04 -3.62 22.85
C GLU A 51 -8.29 -2.28 22.98
N ILE A 52 -7.23 -2.08 22.19
CA ILE A 52 -6.43 -0.84 22.20
C ILE A 52 -7.30 0.39 21.92
N PHE A 53 -8.16 0.33 20.89
CA PHE A 53 -9.03 1.44 20.53
C PHE A 53 -10.17 1.64 21.54
N ALA A 54 -10.78 0.56 22.04
CA ALA A 54 -11.86 0.65 23.03
C ALA A 54 -11.36 1.26 24.36
N ASN A 55 -10.16 0.88 24.81
CA ASN A 55 -9.55 1.37 26.05
C ASN A 55 -9.34 2.89 26.06
N VAL A 56 -9.32 3.53 24.89
CA VAL A 56 -9.13 4.98 24.74
C VAL A 56 -10.40 5.72 24.32
N GLY A 57 -11.55 5.05 24.41
CA GLY A 57 -12.87 5.63 24.24
C GLY A 57 -13.43 5.58 22.82
N ALA A 58 -12.87 4.76 21.93
CA ALA A 58 -13.48 4.53 20.63
C ALA A 58 -14.70 3.59 20.75
N GLU A 59 -15.74 3.85 19.95
CA GLU A 59 -16.77 2.86 19.66
C GLU A 59 -16.21 1.87 18.63
N VAL A 60 -16.00 0.62 19.05
CA VAL A 60 -15.33 -0.42 18.25
C VAL A 60 -16.34 -1.44 17.75
N THR A 61 -16.22 -1.79 16.46
CA THR A 61 -16.88 -2.95 15.84
C THR A 61 -15.80 -3.83 15.22
N ILE A 62 -15.81 -5.12 15.54
CA ILE A 62 -15.01 -6.14 14.85
C ILE A 62 -16.00 -7.03 14.11
N ASP A 63 -15.92 -7.02 12.79
CA ASP A 63 -16.74 -7.87 11.92
C ASP A 63 -15.92 -9.08 11.46
N GLU A 64 -16.28 -10.27 11.94
CA GLU A 64 -15.61 -11.53 11.62
C GLU A 64 -16.36 -12.33 10.54
N THR A 65 -17.19 -11.65 9.72
CA THR A 65 -18.01 -12.31 8.69
C THR A 65 -17.15 -13.03 7.63
N TYR A 66 -16.00 -12.48 7.25
CA TYR A 66 -15.08 -13.04 6.26
C TYR A 66 -13.74 -13.46 6.89
N THR A 67 -12.86 -14.06 6.07
CA THR A 67 -11.59 -14.67 6.51
C THR A 67 -10.73 -13.76 7.38
N ALA A 68 -10.54 -12.51 6.94
CA ALA A 68 -9.91 -11.47 7.74
C ALA A 68 -10.98 -10.63 8.43
N PRO A 69 -10.95 -10.49 9.76
CA PRO A 69 -11.83 -9.55 10.45
C PRO A 69 -11.65 -8.11 9.97
N PHE A 70 -12.74 -7.36 9.92
CA PHE A 70 -12.73 -5.93 9.63
C PHE A 70 -12.97 -5.13 10.91
N VAL A 71 -12.03 -4.27 11.28
CA VAL A 71 -12.10 -3.49 12.51
C VAL A 71 -12.46 -2.04 12.19
N ILE A 72 -13.52 -1.54 12.80
CA ILE A 72 -13.94 -0.14 12.73
C ILE A 72 -13.85 0.45 14.13
N ALA A 73 -13.14 1.56 14.29
CA ALA A 73 -13.04 2.29 15.56
C ALA A 73 -13.39 3.76 15.36
N LYS A 74 -14.43 4.24 16.05
CA LYS A 74 -14.96 5.60 15.89
C LYS A 74 -14.74 6.45 17.13
N PHE A 75 -14.14 7.62 16.95
CA PHE A 75 -14.11 8.71 17.92
C PHE A 75 -15.09 9.79 17.48
N LYS A 76 -16.07 10.10 18.34
CA LYS A 76 -17.09 11.12 18.06
C LYS A 76 -16.67 12.46 18.64
N SER A 77 -16.84 13.52 17.86
CA SER A 77 -16.77 14.89 18.36
C SER A 77 -18.05 15.23 19.11
N SER A 78 -17.97 16.08 20.14
CA SER A 78 -19.18 16.62 20.77
C SER A 78 -19.92 17.66 19.90
N LYS A 79 -19.31 18.12 18.80
CA LYS A 79 -19.89 19.14 17.93
C LYS A 79 -20.97 18.54 16.99
N PRO A 80 -22.20 19.08 16.96
CA PRO A 80 -23.31 18.50 16.17
C PRO A 80 -23.08 18.42 14.66
N GLN A 81 -22.25 19.32 14.11
CA GLN A 81 -21.93 19.39 12.67
C GLN A 81 -20.46 19.12 12.40
N ALA A 82 -19.83 18.30 13.26
CA ALA A 82 -18.45 17.88 13.06
C ALA A 82 -18.31 17.15 11.73
N LYS A 83 -17.30 17.58 10.96
CA LYS A 83 -16.80 16.86 9.79
C LYS A 83 -16.26 15.49 10.17
N THR A 84 -16.08 14.60 9.20
CA THR A 84 -15.56 13.25 9.45
C THR A 84 -14.30 12.97 8.66
N ILE A 85 -13.27 12.48 9.35
CA ILE A 85 -12.02 11.99 8.76
C ILE A 85 -12.00 10.46 8.90
N ILE A 86 -11.64 9.77 7.81
CA ILE A 86 -11.38 8.32 7.83
C ILE A 86 -9.88 8.08 7.66
N PHE A 87 -9.30 7.26 8.54
CA PHE A 87 -8.02 6.62 8.33
C PHE A 87 -8.26 5.19 7.87
N TYR A 88 -7.92 4.88 6.61
CA TYR A 88 -7.82 3.51 6.12
C TYR A 88 -6.42 2.99 6.45
N ASN A 89 -6.31 1.79 7.00
CA ASN A 89 -5.06 1.09 7.32
C ASN A 89 -5.30 -0.42 7.16
N HIS A 90 -4.24 -1.21 7.25
CA HIS A 90 -4.37 -2.66 7.41
C HIS A 90 -3.43 -3.21 8.48
N TYR A 91 -3.77 -4.38 9.01
CA TYR A 91 -3.02 -4.99 10.11
C TYR A 91 -2.34 -6.30 9.72
N ASP A 92 -2.63 -6.86 8.55
CA ASP A 92 -1.86 -7.95 7.97
C ASP A 92 -0.56 -7.44 7.33
N THR A 93 0.39 -8.35 7.14
CA THR A 93 1.70 -8.05 6.54
C THR A 93 2.12 -9.21 5.66
N VAL A 94 2.95 -8.99 4.64
CA VAL A 94 3.62 -10.08 3.93
C VAL A 94 4.45 -10.99 4.87
N PRO A 95 4.69 -12.25 4.47
CA PRO A 95 5.67 -13.11 5.14
C PRO A 95 7.07 -12.48 5.26
N ALA A 96 7.80 -12.92 6.28
CA ALA A 96 9.25 -12.74 6.33
C ALA A 96 9.90 -14.04 5.85
N ASP A 97 10.03 -14.18 4.53
CA ASP A 97 10.53 -15.39 3.88
C ASP A 97 12.03 -15.60 4.10
N ASN A 98 12.48 -16.85 3.97
CA ASN A 98 13.83 -17.29 4.34
C ASN A 98 14.96 -16.70 3.48
N ASP A 99 14.65 -16.25 2.27
CA ASP A 99 15.58 -15.62 1.34
C ASP A 99 15.77 -14.12 1.60
N GLN A 100 14.92 -13.52 2.45
CA GLN A 100 15.03 -12.14 2.87
C GLN A 100 16.09 -11.98 3.96
N ILE A 101 17.02 -11.05 3.78
CA ILE A 101 18.11 -10.81 4.73
C ILE A 101 17.61 -9.94 5.90
N TRP A 102 17.50 -10.54 7.09
CA TRP A 102 17.14 -9.86 8.32
C TRP A 102 18.32 -9.82 9.31
N THR A 103 18.64 -8.63 9.84
CA THR A 103 19.69 -8.47 10.87
C THR A 103 19.26 -9.05 12.22
N ASP A 104 18.00 -8.82 12.59
CA ASP A 104 17.37 -9.29 13.83
C ASP A 104 16.05 -9.98 13.47
N ASN A 105 15.43 -10.69 14.42
CA ASN A 105 14.13 -11.34 14.18
C ASN A 105 13.09 -10.33 13.62
N PRO A 106 12.48 -10.59 12.46
CA PRO A 106 11.51 -9.68 11.82
C PRO A 106 10.30 -9.34 12.71
N PHE A 107 9.90 -10.26 13.59
CA PHE A 107 8.78 -10.07 14.50
C PHE A 107 9.24 -9.60 15.90
N LYS A 108 10.37 -8.90 15.96
CA LYS A 108 10.85 -8.20 17.14
C LYS A 108 11.25 -6.79 16.74
N LEU A 109 10.49 -5.80 17.21
CA LEU A 109 10.80 -4.40 16.95
C LEU A 109 12.17 -4.04 17.56
N THR A 110 13.09 -3.61 16.69
CA THR A 110 14.46 -3.23 17.05
C THR A 110 14.77 -1.80 16.59
N LEU A 111 15.65 -1.12 17.31
CA LEU A 111 16.08 0.24 17.00
C LEU A 111 17.57 0.25 16.69
N ARG A 112 17.96 0.80 15.53
CA ARG A 112 19.37 0.96 15.16
C ARG A 112 19.58 2.27 14.43
N LYS A 113 20.56 3.05 14.88
CA LYS A 113 21.01 4.30 14.22
C LYS A 113 19.87 5.29 13.89
N GLY A 114 18.89 5.43 14.77
CA GLY A 114 17.73 6.32 14.57
C GLY A 114 16.58 5.74 13.75
N TYR A 115 16.71 4.49 13.28
CA TYR A 115 15.66 3.78 12.54
C TYR A 115 15.02 2.67 13.38
N MET A 116 13.74 2.40 13.11
CA MET A 116 13.02 1.25 13.64
C MET A 116 12.92 0.15 12.59
N TYR A 117 13.06 -1.11 13.03
CA TYR A 117 13.06 -2.28 12.17
C TYR A 117 12.16 -3.37 12.74
N GLY A 118 11.31 -3.92 11.86
CA GLY A 118 10.42 -5.03 12.12
C GLY A 118 9.43 -5.19 10.96
N ARG A 119 8.91 -6.39 10.73
CA ARG A 119 7.85 -6.63 9.75
C ARG A 119 6.58 -5.93 10.23
N GLY A 120 6.10 -4.94 9.48
CA GLY A 120 4.94 -4.14 9.86
C GLY A 120 5.23 -2.70 10.31
N VAL A 121 6.50 -2.30 10.48
CA VAL A 121 6.81 -0.97 11.05
C VAL A 121 6.50 0.19 10.11
N ASP A 122 6.57 -0.05 8.82
CA ASP A 122 6.19 0.89 7.77
C ASP A 122 4.84 0.46 7.21
N ASP A 123 4.75 -0.78 6.78
CA ASP A 123 3.60 -1.37 6.09
C ASP A 123 2.92 -2.46 6.97
N ASP A 124 1.86 -2.17 7.74
CA ASP A 124 1.25 -0.84 7.98
C ASP A 124 0.96 -0.53 9.48
N LYS A 125 1.39 -1.43 10.37
CA LYS A 125 1.14 -1.31 11.83
C LYS A 125 1.73 -0.04 12.45
N GLY A 126 2.82 0.47 11.88
CA GLY A 126 3.42 1.75 12.26
C GLY A 126 2.47 2.93 12.07
N HIS A 127 1.80 3.01 10.92
CA HIS A 127 0.85 4.11 10.65
C HIS A 127 -0.36 4.05 11.57
N ILE A 128 -0.89 2.85 11.87
CA ILE A 128 -1.98 2.70 12.86
C ILE A 128 -1.60 3.35 14.19
N THR A 129 -0.43 2.99 14.74
CA THR A 129 0.01 3.50 16.05
C THR A 129 0.39 4.99 16.01
N ALA A 130 1.00 5.46 14.92
CA ALA A 130 1.33 6.88 14.74
C ALA A 130 0.07 7.76 14.66
N ARG A 131 -0.95 7.32 13.90
CA ARG A 131 -2.23 8.03 13.76
C ARG A 131 -3.02 8.03 15.06
N LEU A 132 -3.08 6.89 15.76
CA LEU A 132 -3.70 6.83 17.08
C LEU A 132 -2.97 7.74 18.09
N THR A 133 -1.63 7.77 18.05
CA THR A 133 -0.84 8.72 18.86
C THR A 133 -1.25 10.16 18.60
N ALA A 134 -1.40 10.56 17.33
CA ALA A 134 -1.81 11.92 16.98
C ALA A 134 -3.19 12.29 17.54
N VAL A 135 -4.19 11.40 17.38
CA VAL A 135 -5.54 11.58 17.94
C VAL A 135 -5.49 11.75 19.46
N ARG A 136 -4.70 10.90 20.14
CA ARG A 136 -4.62 10.88 21.60
C ARG A 136 -3.84 12.05 22.17
N LYS A 137 -2.79 12.50 21.49
CA LYS A 137 -2.08 13.74 21.83
C LYS A 137 -3.03 14.94 21.75
N TYR A 138 -3.82 15.04 20.68
CA TYR A 138 -4.79 16.11 20.51
C TYR A 138 -5.85 16.10 21.63
N ILE A 139 -6.45 14.94 21.92
CA ILE A 139 -7.44 14.80 23.00
C ILE A 139 -6.83 15.15 24.36
N ARG A 140 -5.59 14.76 24.64
CA ARG A 140 -4.89 15.08 25.91
C ARG A 140 -4.71 16.59 26.10
N GLU A 141 -4.46 17.33 25.01
CA GLU A 141 -4.21 18.77 25.06
C GLU A 141 -5.49 19.62 25.01
N VAL A 142 -6.46 19.22 24.18
CA VAL A 142 -7.65 20.03 23.86
C VAL A 142 -8.93 19.51 24.53
N GLY A 143 -8.96 18.24 24.95
CA GLY A 143 -10.08 17.60 25.64
C GLY A 143 -11.12 16.94 24.72
N ASP A 144 -11.45 17.56 23.58
CA ASP A 144 -12.40 17.03 22.59
C ASP A 144 -11.90 17.20 21.15
N LEU A 145 -12.31 16.30 20.25
CA LEU A 145 -11.96 16.39 18.84
C LEU A 145 -12.85 17.42 18.12
N PRO A 146 -12.30 18.24 17.20
CA PRO A 146 -13.10 19.18 16.41
C PRO A 146 -13.84 18.50 15.25
N VAL A 147 -13.54 17.23 14.98
CA VAL A 147 -14.05 16.40 13.89
C VAL A 147 -14.28 14.98 14.41
N ASN A 148 -15.18 14.22 13.78
CA ASN A 148 -15.25 12.78 13.98
C ASN A 148 -14.03 12.13 13.32
N VAL A 149 -13.48 11.11 13.97
CA VAL A 149 -12.35 10.33 13.43
C VAL A 149 -12.75 8.86 13.42
N THR A 150 -12.70 8.24 12.25
CA THR A 150 -12.97 6.81 12.08
C THR A 150 -11.71 6.13 11.58
N PHE A 151 -11.30 5.05 12.23
CA PHE A 151 -10.31 4.12 11.71
C PHE A 151 -11.06 2.93 11.11
N ILE A 152 -10.72 2.57 9.89
CA ILE A 152 -11.06 1.28 9.29
C ILE A 152 -9.77 0.52 9.06
N MET A 153 -9.71 -0.71 9.56
CA MET A 153 -8.52 -1.56 9.53
C MET A 153 -8.93 -2.93 8.98
N GLU A 154 -8.44 -3.27 7.80
CA GLU A 154 -8.61 -4.61 7.21
C GLU A 154 -7.41 -5.52 7.50
N GLY A 155 -7.55 -6.80 7.18
CA GLY A 155 -6.50 -7.81 7.40
C GLY A 155 -6.22 -8.68 6.19
N ALA A 156 -6.50 -8.19 4.97
CA ALA A 156 -6.27 -8.91 3.73
C ALA A 156 -5.68 -8.03 2.60
N GLU A 157 -5.10 -6.87 2.93
CA GLU A 157 -4.62 -5.89 1.94
C GLU A 157 -3.55 -6.53 1.05
N GLU A 158 -2.60 -7.23 1.68
CA GLU A 158 -1.46 -7.91 1.06
C GLU A 158 -1.89 -9.12 0.21
N SER A 159 -3.18 -9.43 0.20
CA SER A 159 -3.84 -10.44 -0.62
C SER A 159 -4.99 -9.82 -1.41
N ALA A 160 -4.71 -8.64 -1.99
CA ALA A 160 -5.59 -7.89 -2.87
C ALA A 160 -6.91 -7.46 -2.21
N SER A 161 -6.86 -7.12 -0.92
CA SER A 161 -8.01 -6.68 -0.12
C SER A 161 -9.21 -7.62 -0.25
N THR A 162 -8.96 -8.93 -0.13
CA THR A 162 -9.99 -9.97 -0.31
C THR A 162 -11.20 -9.69 0.60
N ASP A 163 -12.39 -9.57 -0.01
CA ASP A 163 -13.69 -9.26 0.62
C ASP A 163 -13.87 -7.83 1.19
N LEU A 164 -12.90 -6.92 1.01
CA LEU A 164 -13.03 -5.51 1.45
C LEU A 164 -14.25 -4.83 0.82
N ASP A 165 -14.52 -5.09 -0.47
CA ASP A 165 -15.68 -4.55 -1.19
C ASP A 165 -17.01 -4.91 -0.50
N LYS A 166 -17.11 -6.13 0.04
CA LYS A 166 -18.28 -6.61 0.77
C LYS A 166 -18.41 -5.94 2.13
N TYR A 167 -17.30 -5.78 2.86
CA TYR A 167 -17.30 -5.03 4.13
C TYR A 167 -17.68 -3.57 3.93
N LEU A 168 -17.08 -2.88 2.97
CA LEU A 168 -17.38 -1.48 2.66
C LEU A 168 -18.84 -1.31 2.22
N LYS A 169 -19.39 -2.24 1.43
CA LYS A 169 -20.81 -2.24 1.08
C LYS A 169 -21.71 -2.40 2.30
N LYS A 170 -21.35 -3.26 3.25
CA LYS A 170 -22.11 -3.49 4.49
C LYS A 170 -22.10 -2.27 5.42
N TYR A 171 -20.99 -1.55 5.48
CA TYR A 171 -20.80 -0.41 6.40
C TYR A 171 -20.88 0.97 5.74
N ALA A 172 -21.23 1.05 4.45
CA ALA A 172 -21.27 2.28 3.67
C ALA A 172 -22.03 3.42 4.38
N ASP A 173 -23.25 3.15 4.84
CA ASP A 173 -24.11 4.14 5.53
C ASP A 173 -23.52 4.62 6.87
N SER A 174 -22.66 3.81 7.47
CA SER A 174 -22.01 4.11 8.75
C SER A 174 -20.69 4.88 8.57
N LEU A 175 -20.07 4.77 7.39
CA LEU A 175 -18.84 5.47 7.01
C LEU A 175 -19.13 6.79 6.28
N LEU A 176 -20.28 6.92 5.64
CA LEU A 176 -20.68 8.10 4.89
C LEU A 176 -21.69 8.96 5.68
N PRO A 177 -21.63 10.30 5.56
CA PRO A 177 -20.63 11.07 4.81
C PRO A 177 -19.29 11.20 5.55
N ALA A 178 -18.19 11.08 4.79
CA ALA A 178 -16.84 11.44 5.23
C ALA A 178 -16.31 12.59 4.36
N ASP A 179 -15.58 13.54 4.97
CA ASP A 179 -15.01 14.69 4.28
C ASP A 179 -13.67 14.36 3.61
N VAL A 180 -12.89 13.46 4.21
CA VAL A 180 -11.59 13.03 3.70
C VAL A 180 -11.27 11.62 4.19
N LEU A 181 -10.67 10.83 3.29
CA LEU A 181 -10.06 9.56 3.61
C LEU A 181 -8.54 9.70 3.43
N ILE A 182 -7.79 9.28 4.44
CA ILE A 182 -6.33 9.22 4.41
C ILE A 182 -5.97 7.74 4.23
N TRP A 183 -5.19 7.46 3.17
CA TRP A 183 -4.79 6.10 2.77
C TRP A 183 -3.86 5.44 3.79
N GLU A 184 -3.50 4.16 3.62
CA GLU A 184 -2.81 3.34 4.64
C GLU A 184 -1.40 3.83 4.99
N GLN A 185 -0.55 4.08 3.99
CA GLN A 185 0.79 4.61 4.21
C GLN A 185 1.14 5.82 3.34
N GLY A 186 2.35 6.34 3.54
CA GLY A 186 2.96 7.36 2.69
C GLY A 186 4.45 7.50 2.96
N VAL A 187 5.23 7.85 1.94
CA VAL A 187 6.69 7.86 2.01
C VAL A 187 7.27 9.25 1.81
N LYS A 188 8.54 9.41 2.22
CA LYS A 188 9.38 10.50 1.73
C LYS A 188 10.21 10.00 0.56
N ASN A 189 10.28 10.80 -0.48
CA ASN A 189 11.12 10.49 -1.64
C ASN A 189 12.61 10.60 -1.32
N SER A 190 13.46 10.23 -2.28
CA SER A 190 14.92 10.27 -2.13
C SER A 190 15.51 11.66 -1.83
N GLN A 191 14.75 12.74 -2.05
CA GLN A 191 15.12 14.12 -1.72
C GLN A 191 14.59 14.56 -0.34
N GLY A 192 13.93 13.66 0.40
CA GLY A 192 13.34 13.94 1.70
C GLY A 192 12.02 14.72 1.65
N GLN A 193 11.40 14.84 0.47
CA GLN A 193 10.09 15.48 0.31
C GLN A 193 8.99 14.47 0.63
N LEU A 194 7.97 14.89 1.37
CA LEU A 194 6.80 14.05 1.65
C LEU A 194 5.96 13.89 0.38
N GLU A 195 5.70 12.66 -0.03
CA GLU A 195 4.84 12.38 -1.17
C GLU A 195 3.37 12.40 -0.73
N ILE A 196 2.53 13.04 -1.54
CA ILE A 196 1.07 13.07 -1.35
C ILE A 196 0.47 12.61 -2.68
N THR A 197 0.01 11.36 -2.69
CA THR A 197 -0.60 10.73 -3.86
C THR A 197 -2.11 10.72 -3.74
N GLY A 198 -2.80 10.64 -4.88
CA GLY A 198 -4.27 10.68 -4.96
C GLY A 198 -4.89 9.52 -5.74
N GLY A 199 -4.11 8.47 -6.05
CA GLY A 199 -4.59 7.33 -6.80
C GLY A 199 -3.53 6.25 -7.00
N ASN A 200 -4.01 5.05 -7.31
CA ASN A 200 -3.22 3.86 -7.62
C ASN A 200 -3.53 3.38 -9.03
N LYS A 201 -2.55 2.77 -9.71
CA LYS A 201 -2.81 2.04 -10.96
C LYS A 201 -3.46 0.69 -10.60
N GLY A 202 -4.38 0.24 -11.45
CA GLY A 202 -4.93 -1.11 -11.36
C GLY A 202 -4.00 -2.17 -11.95
N ILE A 203 -4.33 -3.43 -11.72
CA ILE A 203 -3.65 -4.59 -12.31
C ILE A 203 -4.67 -5.67 -12.66
N ILE A 204 -4.42 -6.39 -13.75
CA ILE A 204 -5.09 -7.65 -14.08
C ILE A 204 -4.00 -8.69 -14.33
N THR A 205 -4.15 -9.88 -13.73
CA THR A 205 -3.25 -11.02 -13.94
C THR A 205 -4.04 -12.20 -14.48
N PHE A 206 -3.46 -12.92 -15.43
CA PHE A 206 -4.09 -14.09 -16.06
C PHE A 206 -3.03 -15.07 -16.57
N ASN A 207 -3.41 -16.33 -16.73
CA ASN A 207 -2.55 -17.38 -17.27
C ASN A 207 -2.81 -17.59 -18.76
N LEU A 208 -1.75 -17.61 -19.56
CA LEU A 208 -1.79 -18.06 -20.95
C LEU A 208 -1.17 -19.44 -21.05
N ALA A 209 -1.88 -20.38 -21.67
CA ALA A 209 -1.41 -21.74 -21.88
C ALA A 209 -1.66 -22.18 -23.32
N VAL A 210 -0.67 -22.85 -23.91
CA VAL A 210 -0.74 -23.45 -25.24
C VAL A 210 -0.38 -24.92 -25.12
N SER A 211 -1.21 -25.79 -25.69
CA SER A 211 -0.90 -27.20 -25.89
C SER A 211 -0.83 -27.46 -27.40
N SER A 212 0.34 -27.88 -27.90
CA SER A 212 0.57 -28.11 -29.33
C SER A 212 0.51 -29.59 -29.73
N ALA A 213 0.66 -30.51 -28.77
CA ALA A 213 0.65 -31.96 -29.00
C ALA A 213 0.38 -32.71 -27.68
N GLU A 214 0.00 -33.99 -27.78
CA GLU A 214 -0.21 -34.87 -26.61
C GLU A 214 1.10 -35.22 -25.88
N VAL A 215 2.24 -35.11 -26.56
CA VAL A 215 3.57 -35.43 -26.05
C VAL A 215 4.62 -34.50 -26.62
N ASP A 216 5.77 -34.43 -25.94
CA ASP A 216 6.95 -33.76 -26.47
C ASP A 216 7.46 -34.47 -27.72
N ILE A 217 7.83 -33.69 -28.74
CA ILE A 217 8.29 -34.18 -30.03
C ILE A 217 9.80 -33.91 -30.15
N HIS A 218 10.54 -34.89 -30.68
CA HIS A 218 11.97 -34.74 -30.95
C HIS A 218 12.23 -33.53 -31.87
N SER A 219 13.14 -32.62 -31.48
CA SER A 219 13.40 -31.32 -32.13
C SER A 219 13.76 -31.38 -33.62
N LYS A 220 14.20 -32.54 -34.12
CA LYS A 220 14.39 -32.81 -35.56
C LYS A 220 13.17 -32.48 -36.43
N TYR A 221 11.95 -32.52 -35.86
CA TYR A 221 10.71 -32.18 -36.55
C TYR A 221 10.35 -30.69 -36.46
N GLY A 222 11.12 -29.87 -35.74
CA GLY A 222 10.83 -28.45 -35.53
C GLY A 222 10.82 -27.60 -36.80
N ALA A 223 11.34 -28.12 -37.92
CA ALA A 223 11.23 -27.46 -39.23
C ALA A 223 9.84 -27.62 -39.88
N VAL A 224 9.02 -28.58 -39.42
CA VAL A 224 7.72 -28.93 -40.03
C VAL A 224 6.58 -29.05 -39.01
N VAL A 225 6.87 -28.96 -37.71
CA VAL A 225 5.89 -28.99 -36.62
C VAL A 225 6.10 -27.76 -35.74
N GLU A 226 5.04 -26.97 -35.57
CA GLU A 226 5.04 -25.82 -34.68
C GLU A 226 5.02 -26.26 -33.21
N SER A 227 5.76 -25.55 -32.35
CA SER A 227 5.80 -25.84 -30.92
C SER A 227 4.93 -24.87 -30.13
N ALA A 228 4.40 -25.34 -28.99
CA ALA A 228 3.70 -24.46 -28.04
C ALA A 228 4.52 -23.23 -27.66
N THR A 229 5.85 -23.37 -27.56
CA THR A 229 6.77 -22.27 -27.23
C THR A 229 6.77 -21.18 -28.30
N TRP A 230 6.99 -21.53 -29.57
CA TRP A 230 7.02 -20.55 -30.65
C TRP A 230 5.65 -19.90 -30.86
N TYR A 231 4.58 -20.70 -30.78
CA TYR A 231 3.21 -20.19 -30.88
C TYR A 231 2.89 -19.17 -29.77
N LEU A 232 3.26 -19.49 -28.52
CA LEU A 232 3.05 -18.60 -27.38
C LEU A 232 3.91 -17.32 -27.48
N LEU A 233 5.17 -17.42 -27.93
CA LEU A 233 6.02 -16.26 -28.16
C LEU A 233 5.42 -15.32 -29.21
N ASN A 234 4.91 -15.86 -30.32
CA ASN A 234 4.26 -15.08 -31.36
C ASN A 234 2.97 -14.41 -30.85
N ALA A 235 2.15 -15.14 -30.08
CA ALA A 235 0.96 -14.57 -29.44
C ALA A 235 1.31 -13.41 -28.50
N ILE A 236 2.29 -13.57 -27.61
CA ILE A 236 2.74 -12.51 -26.69
C ILE A 236 3.29 -11.32 -27.47
N SER A 237 4.14 -11.56 -28.48
CA SER A 237 4.72 -10.49 -29.31
C SER A 237 3.67 -9.73 -30.12
N SER A 238 2.54 -10.36 -30.47
CA SER A 238 1.47 -9.69 -31.22
C SER A 238 0.69 -8.66 -30.39
N MET A 239 0.73 -8.77 -29.05
CA MET A 239 -0.03 -7.91 -28.14
C MET A 239 0.73 -6.65 -27.71
N ARG A 240 1.99 -6.47 -28.14
CA ARG A 240 2.84 -5.37 -27.67
C ARG A 240 3.79 -4.87 -28.75
N ALA A 241 3.82 -3.56 -28.97
CA ALA A 241 4.77 -2.91 -29.85
C ALA A 241 6.15 -2.77 -29.21
N ASP A 242 7.17 -2.50 -30.03
CA ASP A 242 8.56 -2.32 -29.61
C ASP A 242 8.76 -1.17 -28.60
N ASP A 243 7.84 -0.19 -28.57
CA ASP A 243 7.86 0.95 -27.66
C ASP A 243 7.02 0.74 -26.39
N GLY A 244 6.46 -0.47 -26.22
CA GLY A 244 5.65 -0.87 -25.09
C GLY A 244 4.15 -0.63 -25.23
N GLN A 245 3.67 -0.05 -26.34
CA GLN A 245 2.23 0.12 -26.56
C GLN A 245 1.52 -1.23 -26.63
N ILE A 246 0.33 -1.32 -26.02
CA ILE A 246 -0.50 -2.52 -26.04
C ILE A 246 -1.28 -2.56 -27.37
N LEU A 247 -1.19 -3.67 -28.10
CA LEU A 247 -1.82 -3.84 -29.42
C LEU A 247 -3.12 -4.66 -29.34
N ILE A 248 -3.88 -4.45 -28.26
CA ILE A 248 -5.19 -5.08 -28.04
C ILE A 248 -6.26 -4.05 -28.36
N ASP A 249 -7.10 -4.35 -29.37
CA ASP A 249 -8.19 -3.47 -29.78
C ASP A 249 -9.12 -3.13 -28.60
N GLY A 250 -9.50 -1.85 -28.51
CA GLY A 250 -10.38 -1.34 -27.46
C GLY A 250 -9.72 -1.04 -26.11
N ILE A 251 -8.44 -1.40 -25.90
CA ILE A 251 -7.78 -1.20 -24.60
C ILE A 251 -7.65 0.28 -24.22
N TYR A 252 -7.44 1.16 -25.22
CA TYR A 252 -7.27 2.60 -25.01
C TYR A 252 -8.58 3.38 -25.05
N ASP A 253 -9.69 2.78 -25.54
CA ASP A 253 -10.98 3.47 -25.70
C ASP A 253 -11.60 3.89 -24.35
N GLN A 254 -11.22 3.18 -23.27
CA GLN A 254 -11.69 3.45 -21.91
C GLN A 254 -10.65 4.19 -21.05
N VAL A 255 -9.48 4.52 -21.63
CA VAL A 255 -8.45 5.30 -20.91
C VAL A 255 -8.92 6.75 -20.81
N LEU A 256 -9.07 7.22 -19.59
CA LEU A 256 -9.34 8.63 -19.32
C LEU A 256 -8.03 9.40 -19.50
N GLU A 257 -8.01 10.32 -20.48
CA GLU A 257 -6.85 11.18 -20.67
C GLU A 257 -6.70 12.15 -19.48
N PRO A 258 -5.47 12.40 -19.03
CA PRO A 258 -5.20 13.30 -17.93
C PRO A 258 -5.54 14.74 -18.29
N ASN A 259 -6.09 15.47 -17.34
CA ASN A 259 -6.31 16.91 -17.49
C ASN A 259 -5.00 17.71 -17.32
N GLU A 260 -5.06 19.02 -17.59
CA GLU A 260 -3.90 19.90 -17.52
C GLU A 260 -3.25 19.96 -16.13
N ARG A 261 -4.06 19.88 -15.07
CA ARG A 261 -3.55 19.90 -13.69
C ARG A 261 -2.77 18.63 -13.38
N GLU A 262 -3.27 17.46 -13.78
CA GLU A 262 -2.58 16.19 -13.56
C GLU A 262 -1.22 16.16 -14.28
N LEU A 263 -1.18 16.68 -15.50
CA LEU A 263 0.06 16.82 -16.26
C LEU A 263 1.06 17.79 -15.59
N ASP A 264 0.62 18.97 -15.16
CA ASP A 264 1.50 19.94 -14.44
C ASP A 264 2.04 19.36 -13.13
N LEU A 265 1.20 18.63 -12.37
CA LEU A 265 1.62 17.98 -11.13
C LEU A 265 2.72 16.95 -11.38
N VAL A 266 2.53 16.06 -12.35
CA VAL A 266 3.52 15.04 -12.70
C VAL A 266 4.81 15.70 -13.21
N GLU A 267 4.73 16.69 -14.08
CA GLU A 267 5.90 17.37 -14.64
C GLU A 267 6.72 18.07 -13.55
N ARG A 268 6.04 18.74 -12.60
CA ARG A 268 6.67 19.52 -11.52
C ARG A 268 7.24 18.66 -10.39
N TYR A 269 6.54 17.61 -9.97
CA TYR A 269 6.86 16.91 -8.72
C TYR A 269 7.50 15.53 -8.90
N ALA A 270 7.28 14.84 -10.03
CA ALA A 270 7.85 13.51 -10.23
C ALA A 270 9.38 13.57 -10.38
N LEU A 271 10.09 12.66 -9.72
CA LEU A 271 11.56 12.58 -9.80
C LEU A 271 12.02 11.56 -10.84
N GLU A 272 11.12 10.66 -11.23
CA GLU A 272 11.38 9.53 -12.10
C GLU A 272 11.82 10.00 -13.49
N ASN A 273 12.83 9.33 -14.02
CA ASN A 273 13.31 9.54 -15.37
C ASN A 273 14.09 8.30 -15.83
N SER A 274 14.28 8.18 -17.14
CA SER A 274 14.95 7.03 -17.76
C SER A 274 16.38 6.82 -17.25
N GLU A 275 17.14 7.89 -17.03
CA GLU A 275 18.54 7.80 -16.59
C GLU A 275 18.65 7.35 -15.13
N GLY A 276 17.76 7.84 -14.27
CA GLY A 276 17.65 7.43 -12.88
C GLY A 276 17.40 5.93 -12.75
N LEU A 277 16.39 5.40 -13.46
CA LEU A 277 16.11 3.96 -13.45
C LEU A 277 17.29 3.15 -14.00
N ARG A 278 17.94 3.63 -15.06
CA ARG A 278 19.13 2.97 -15.61
C ARG A 278 20.25 2.84 -14.58
N LYS A 279 20.49 3.89 -13.80
CA LYS A 279 21.53 3.91 -12.76
C LYS A 279 21.18 3.03 -11.57
N VAL A 280 19.93 3.08 -11.11
CA VAL A 280 19.44 2.31 -9.95
C VAL A 280 19.46 0.81 -10.24
N TYR A 281 18.91 0.40 -11.38
CA TYR A 281 18.74 -1.03 -11.71
C TYR A 281 19.83 -1.59 -12.64
N GLY A 282 20.79 -0.76 -13.08
CA GLY A 282 21.87 -1.20 -13.96
C GLY A 282 21.38 -1.69 -15.33
N LEU A 283 20.34 -1.05 -15.89
CA LEU A 283 19.65 -1.51 -17.09
C LEU A 283 20.62 -1.72 -18.26
N LYS A 284 20.55 -2.92 -18.87
CA LYS A 284 21.38 -3.32 -20.01
C LYS A 284 20.71 -3.06 -21.36
N LEU A 285 19.38 -2.95 -21.36
CA LEU A 285 18.56 -2.61 -22.53
C LEU A 285 18.12 -1.13 -22.45
N PRO A 286 17.80 -0.48 -23.59
CA PRO A 286 17.29 0.89 -23.60
C PRO A 286 15.92 0.98 -22.90
N THR A 287 15.61 2.17 -22.36
CA THR A 287 14.26 2.48 -21.88
C THR A 287 13.32 2.70 -23.07
N LEU A 288 12.06 2.33 -22.90
CA LEU A 288 11.03 2.45 -23.95
C LEU A 288 10.71 3.92 -24.29
N LYS A 289 10.77 4.80 -23.28
CA LYS A 289 10.63 6.25 -23.44
C LYS A 289 11.89 6.93 -22.88
N LYS A 290 12.41 7.91 -23.62
CA LYS A 290 13.64 8.65 -23.28
C LYS A 290 13.38 10.08 -22.87
N GLU A 291 12.47 10.75 -23.58
CA GLU A 291 12.04 12.10 -23.23
C GLU A 291 11.25 12.04 -21.91
N ARG A 292 11.54 12.96 -20.98
CA ARG A 292 11.04 12.90 -19.60
C ARG A 292 9.53 13.03 -19.55
N ARG A 293 8.93 13.94 -20.31
CA ARG A 293 7.48 14.15 -20.32
C ARG A 293 6.75 12.92 -20.83
N ASP A 294 7.20 12.32 -21.93
CA ASP A 294 6.64 11.07 -22.47
C ASP A 294 6.84 9.89 -21.52
N PHE A 295 8.01 9.82 -20.87
CA PHE A 295 8.31 8.81 -19.85
C PHE A 295 7.34 8.93 -18.67
N LEU A 296 7.16 10.14 -18.13
CA LEU A 296 6.31 10.38 -16.97
C LEU A 296 4.83 10.16 -17.30
N LYS A 297 4.36 10.61 -18.46
CA LYS A 297 2.99 10.32 -18.94
C LYS A 297 2.80 8.80 -19.03
N THR A 298 3.74 8.08 -19.64
CA THR A 298 3.62 6.62 -19.79
C THR A 298 3.65 5.90 -18.43
N TYR A 299 4.54 6.32 -17.53
CA TYR A 299 4.73 5.71 -16.23
C TYR A 299 3.48 5.85 -15.34
N PHE A 300 2.96 7.07 -15.19
CA PHE A 300 1.84 7.34 -14.29
C PHE A 300 0.46 7.12 -14.93
N LEU A 301 0.29 7.42 -16.23
CA LEU A 301 -1.03 7.69 -16.82
C LEU A 301 -1.43 6.69 -17.92
N ASN A 302 -0.50 5.83 -18.38
CA ASN A 302 -0.80 4.81 -19.39
C ASN A 302 -0.81 3.39 -18.78
N PRO A 303 -1.62 2.46 -19.34
CA PRO A 303 -1.58 1.05 -18.94
C PRO A 303 -0.21 0.43 -19.32
N PRO A 304 0.48 -0.24 -18.38
CA PRO A 304 1.67 -1.00 -18.70
C PRO A 304 1.29 -2.42 -19.12
N CYS A 305 1.99 -2.98 -20.11
CA CYS A 305 2.06 -4.42 -20.33
C CYS A 305 3.53 -4.84 -20.18
N PRO A 306 3.89 -5.56 -19.11
CA PRO A 306 5.25 -6.07 -18.93
C PRO A 306 5.65 -7.04 -20.04
#